data_AF-A0A3M1M5A5-F1
#
_entry.id   AF-A0A3M1M5A5-F1
#
_cell.length_a   1.000
_cell.length_b   1.000
_cell.length_c   1.000
_cell.angle_alpha   90.00
_cell.angle_beta   90.00
_cell.angle_gamma   90.00
#
_symmetry.space_group_name_H-M   'P 1'
#
loop_
_entity.id
_entity.type
_entity.pdbx_description
1 polymer ?
#
loop_
_entity_poly.entity_id
_entity_poly.type
_entity_poly.pdbx_seq_one_letter_code
_entity_poly.pdbx_strand_id
1 'polypeptide(L)'
;MCSKSKIAQALQIPPDELIRRSLKSFLEREIRAVQMDIADFQDRYGVPNSTELRFRIEQGEIYSHPAWEEAIEWERLEDHLGRLQRLLAEVGDV
;
A
#
# COMPACT_ATOMS: atom_id res chain seq x y z
N MET A 1 -27.13 17.94 -13.44
CA MET A 1 -26.05 17.03 -13.89
C MET A 1 -25.02 16.91 -12.78
N CYS A 2 -24.70 15.69 -12.34
CA CYS A 2 -23.64 15.44 -11.34
C CYS A 2 -22.25 15.82 -11.91
N SER A 3 -21.29 16.20 -11.06
CA SER A 3 -19.96 16.65 -11.52
C SER A 3 -19.22 15.57 -12.32
N LYS A 4 -19.40 14.30 -11.96
CA LYS A 4 -18.79 13.13 -12.62
C LYS A 4 -19.18 13.03 -14.11
N SER A 5 -20.46 13.26 -14.44
CA SER A 5 -20.95 13.19 -15.82
C SER A 5 -20.37 14.29 -16.70
N LYS A 6 -20.12 15.48 -16.14
CA LYS A 6 -19.46 16.58 -16.88
C LYS A 6 -18.01 16.24 -17.22
N ILE A 7 -17.29 15.66 -16.25
CA ILE A 7 -15.89 15.24 -16.44
C ILE A 7 -15.82 14.11 -17.48
N ALA A 8 -16.69 13.10 -17.36
CA ALA A 8 -16.78 12.00 -18.32
C ALA A 8 -17.04 12.50 -19.76
N GLN A 9 -17.96 13.46 -19.92
CA GLN A 9 -18.23 14.09 -21.22
C GLN A 9 -17.02 14.88 -21.75
N ALA A 10 -16.37 15.68 -20.90
CA ALA A 10 -15.19 16.45 -21.28
C ALA A 10 -14.02 15.55 -21.71
N LEU A 11 -13.88 14.39 -21.07
CA LEU A 11 -12.86 13.38 -21.38
C LEU A 11 -13.29 12.39 -22.47
N GLN A 12 -14.52 12.50 -22.98
CA GLN A 12 -15.11 11.61 -23.99
C GLN A 12 -15.02 10.11 -23.62
N ILE A 13 -15.21 9.78 -22.33
CA ILE A 13 -15.25 8.40 -21.84
C ILE A 13 -16.57 8.10 -21.14
N PRO A 14 -17.04 6.84 -21.15
CA PRO A 14 -18.21 6.44 -20.37
C PRO A 14 -18.01 6.77 -18.87
N PRO A 15 -19.05 7.22 -18.16
CA PRO A 15 -18.95 7.48 -16.73
C PRO A 15 -18.43 6.30 -15.92
N ASP A 16 -18.85 5.07 -16.26
CA ASP A 16 -18.39 3.86 -15.54
C ASP A 16 -16.91 3.58 -15.79
N GLU A 17 -16.42 3.82 -17.01
CA GLU A 17 -15.00 3.72 -17.34
C GLU A 17 -14.17 4.80 -16.62
N LEU A 18 -14.71 6.01 -16.49
CA LEU A 18 -14.08 7.05 -15.67
C LEU A 18 -13.96 6.59 -14.22
N ILE A 19 -14.99 5.99 -13.64
CA ILE A 19 -14.97 5.49 -12.27
C ILE A 19 -13.95 4.37 -12.10
N ARG A 20 -13.96 3.38 -13.00
CA ARG A 20 -13.02 2.24 -12.98
C ARG A 20 -11.56 2.72 -13.03
N ARG A 21 -11.24 3.62 -13.98
CA ARG A 21 -9.89 4.21 -14.09
C ARG A 21 -9.51 5.01 -12.85
N SER A 22 -10.46 5.77 -12.30
CA SER A 22 -10.22 6.59 -11.10
C SER A 22 -9.94 5.72 -9.88
N LEU A 23 -10.71 4.64 -9.68
CA LEU A 23 -10.49 3.67 -8.60
C LEU A 23 -9.15 2.96 -8.74
N LYS A 24 -8.82 2.50 -9.95
CA LYS A 24 -7.51 1.88 -10.25
C LYS A 24 -6.37 2.82 -9.90
N SER A 25 -6.39 4.05 -10.42
CA SER A 25 -5.35 5.05 -10.18
C SER A 25 -5.24 5.44 -8.70
N PHE A 26 -6.36 5.46 -7.96
CA PHE A 26 -6.37 5.72 -6.53
C PHE A 26 -5.67 4.59 -5.77
N LEU A 27 -6.09 3.34 -5.98
CA LEU A 27 -5.50 2.17 -5.31
C LEU A 27 -4.00 2.02 -5.60
N GLU A 28 -3.59 2.22 -6.85
CA GLU A 28 -2.18 2.20 -7.23
C GLU A 28 -1.35 3.28 -6.50
N ARG A 29 -1.95 4.45 -6.25
CA ARG A 29 -1.30 5.52 -5.49
C ARG A 29 -1.16 5.15 -4.01
N GLU A 30 -2.21 4.61 -3.40
CA GLU A 30 -2.17 4.17 -2.00
C GLU A 30 -1.16 3.03 -1.81
N ILE A 31 -1.10 2.08 -2.74
CA ILE A 31 -0.09 1.00 -2.75
C ILE A 31 1.31 1.59 -2.75
N ARG A 32 1.60 2.56 -3.63
CA ARG A 32 2.91 3.21 -3.68
C ARG A 32 3.26 3.93 -2.39
N ALA A 33 2.29 4.58 -1.74
CA ALA A 33 2.53 5.25 -0.46
C ALA A 33 2.93 4.25 0.63
N VAL A 34 2.17 3.17 0.80
CA VAL A 34 2.49 2.11 1.77
C VAL A 34 3.83 1.42 1.46
N GLN A 35 4.14 1.23 0.17
CA GLN A 35 5.44 0.69 -0.23
C GLN A 35 6.61 1.61 0.13
N MET A 36 6.44 2.94 0.08
CA MET A 36 7.46 3.88 0.53
C MET A 36 7.65 3.80 2.05
N ASP A 37 6.57 3.73 2.82
CA ASP A 37 6.65 3.56 4.28
C ASP A 37 7.37 2.25 4.66
N ILE A 38 7.11 1.16 3.92
CA ILE A 38 7.82 -0.12 4.07
C ILE A 38 9.30 0.02 3.69
N ALA A 39 9.61 0.73 2.60
CA ALA A 39 10.99 0.92 2.15
C ALA A 39 11.82 1.68 3.18
N ASP A 40 11.23 2.65 3.90
CA ASP A 40 11.91 3.35 4.99
C ASP A 40 12.34 2.38 6.12
N PHE A 41 11.53 1.37 6.45
CA PHE A 41 11.93 0.33 7.40
C PHE A 41 13.01 -0.60 6.83
N GLN A 42 12.91 -0.97 5.55
CA GLN A 42 13.91 -1.79 4.87
C GLN A 42 15.29 -1.11 4.86
N ASP A 43 15.33 0.19 4.55
CA ASP A 43 16.55 1.00 4.55
C ASP A 43 17.12 1.18 5.95
N ARG A 44 16.26 1.39 6.95
CA ARG A 44 16.66 1.58 8.35
C ARG A 44 17.29 0.33 8.95
N TYR A 45 16.69 -0.83 8.71
CA TYR A 45 17.05 -2.08 9.39
C TYR A 45 17.87 -3.05 8.54
N GLY A 46 17.93 -2.84 7.22
CA GLY A 46 18.65 -3.73 6.29
C GLY A 46 18.04 -5.14 6.24
N VAL A 47 16.73 -5.26 6.44
CA VAL A 47 15.97 -6.51 6.40
C VAL A 47 14.81 -6.39 5.41
N PRO A 48 14.29 -7.49 4.84
CA PRO A 48 13.29 -7.41 3.78
C PRO A 48 11.84 -7.27 4.28
N ASN A 49 11.53 -7.67 5.52
CA ASN A 49 10.17 -7.71 6.06
C ASN A 49 10.15 -7.66 7.60
N SER A 50 8.96 -7.44 8.16
CA SER A 50 8.74 -7.37 9.61
C SER A 50 9.11 -8.67 10.35
N THR A 51 8.91 -9.83 9.71
CA THR A 51 9.22 -11.14 10.32
C THR A 51 10.73 -11.29 10.57
N GLU A 52 11.56 -10.95 9.57
CA GLU A 52 13.01 -10.97 9.70
C GLU A 52 13.50 -9.95 10.75
N LEU A 53 12.88 -8.76 10.80
CA LEU A 53 13.21 -7.77 11.83
C LEU A 53 13.00 -8.34 13.24
N ARG A 54 11.83 -8.95 13.50
CA ARG A 54 11.52 -9.60 14.78
C ARG A 54 12.53 -10.69 15.12
N PHE A 55 12.86 -11.55 14.16
CA PHE A 55 13.84 -12.61 14.34
C PHE A 55 15.21 -12.05 14.78
N ARG A 56 15.71 -11.00 14.11
CA ARG A 56 17.00 -10.39 14.48
C ARG A 56 17.00 -9.68 15.82
N ILE A 57 15.86 -9.12 16.23
CA ILE A 57 15.70 -8.56 17.58
C ILE A 57 15.79 -9.69 18.62
N GLU A 58 15.12 -10.82 18.39
CA GLU A 58 15.15 -11.99 19.28
C GLU A 58 16.55 -12.60 19.41
N GLN A 59 17.34 -12.60 18.33
CA GLN A 59 18.75 -13.02 18.36
C GLN A 59 19.68 -11.99 19.04
N GLY A 60 19.19 -10.80 19.37
CA GLY A 60 19.99 -9.72 19.94
C GLY A 60 20.90 -9.02 18.93
N GLU A 61 20.70 -9.25 17.63
CA GLU A 61 21.46 -8.60 16.54
C GLU A 61 21.01 -7.16 16.33
N ILE A 62 19.73 -6.88 16.57
CA ILE A 62 19.14 -5.54 16.53
C ILE A 62 18.67 -5.16 17.93
N TYR A 63 18.99 -3.94 18.37
CA TYR A 63 18.58 -3.45 19.67
C TYR A 63 17.05 -3.34 19.78
N SER A 64 16.51 -3.90 20.86
CA SER A 64 15.09 -4.21 21.04
C SER A 64 14.14 -3.02 20.93
N HIS A 65 14.50 -1.86 21.50
CA HIS A 65 13.64 -0.67 21.49
C HIS A 65 14.33 0.48 20.74
N PRO A 66 13.72 1.09 19.71
CA PRO A 66 12.29 1.02 19.36
C PRO A 66 11.91 -0.09 18.36
N ALA A 67 12.82 -1.03 18.07
CA ALA A 67 12.67 -1.94 16.94
C ALA A 67 11.46 -2.89 17.04
N TRP A 68 11.03 -3.28 18.24
CA TRP A 68 9.80 -4.07 18.40
C TRP A 68 8.55 -3.30 17.97
N GLU A 69 8.43 -2.05 18.38
CA GLU A 69 7.29 -1.21 18.03
C GLU A 69 7.23 -0.98 16.52
N GLU A 70 8.38 -0.72 15.91
CA GLU A 70 8.52 -0.55 14.46
C GLU A 70 8.22 -1.84 13.69
N ALA A 71 8.62 -3.01 14.20
CA ALA A 71 8.26 -4.28 13.59
C ALA A 71 6.74 -4.55 13.60
N ILE A 72 6.03 -4.13 14.65
CA ILE A 72 4.57 -4.22 14.73
C ILE A 72 3.91 -3.26 13.73
N GLU A 73 4.44 -2.05 13.58
CA GLU A 73 3.95 -1.09 12.59
C GLU A 73 4.15 -1.61 11.17
N TRP A 74 5.33 -2.14 10.87
CA TRP A 74 5.66 -2.71 9.58
C TRP A 74 4.72 -3.88 9.22
N GLU A 75 4.47 -4.81 10.14
CA GLU A 75 3.52 -5.92 9.91
C GLU A 75 2.12 -5.40 9.52
N ARG A 76 1.64 -4.31 10.15
CA ARG A 76 0.35 -3.71 9.79
C ARG A 76 0.36 -3.10 8.39
N LEU A 77 1.48 -2.51 7.96
CA LEU A 77 1.65 -1.98 6.61
C LEU A 77 1.67 -3.12 5.58
N GLU A 78 2.33 -4.24 5.86
CA GLU A 78 2.33 -5.43 4.99
C GLU A 78 0.91 -5.97 4.81
N ASP A 79 0.16 -6.11 5.90
CA ASP A 79 -1.26 -6.48 5.88
C ASP A 79 -2.11 -5.48 5.09
N HIS A 80 -1.85 -4.19 5.26
CA HIS A 80 -2.56 -3.14 4.55
C HIS A 80 -2.29 -3.18 3.04
N LEU A 81 -1.04 -3.33 2.66
CA LEU A 81 -0.59 -3.49 1.28
C LEU A 81 -1.29 -4.70 0.63
N GLY A 82 -1.32 -5.84 1.33
CA GLY A 82 -2.01 -7.04 0.85
C GLY A 82 -3.52 -6.86 0.69
N ARG A 83 -4.17 -6.02 1.50
CA ARG A 83 -5.58 -5.63 1.29
C ARG A 83 -5.75 -4.75 0.05
N LEU A 84 -4.91 -3.74 -0.13
CA LEU A 84 -4.98 -2.84 -1.28
C LEU A 84 -4.74 -3.57 -2.60
N GLN A 85 -3.78 -4.50 -2.63
CA GLN A 85 -3.48 -5.31 -3.80
C GLN A 85 -4.66 -6.21 -4.21
N ARG A 86 -5.37 -6.79 -3.24
CA ARG A 86 -6.60 -7.56 -3.51
C ARG A 86 -7.70 -6.68 -4.10
N LEU A 87 -7.94 -5.51 -3.52
CA LEU A 87 -8.90 -4.55 -4.07
C LEU A 87 -8.53 -4.09 -5.49
N LEU A 88 -7.24 -3.89 -5.77
CA LEU A 88 -6.77 -3.52 -7.11
C LEU A 88 -7.02 -4.64 -8.13
N ALA A 89 -6.83 -5.89 -7.74
CA ALA A 89 -7.15 -7.05 -8.58
C ALA A 89 -8.65 -7.10 -8.93
N GLU A 90 -9.53 -6.88 -7.95
CA GLU A 90 -10.99 -6.82 -8.16
C GLU A 90 -11.41 -5.72 -9.15
N VAL A 91 -10.69 -4.60 -9.21
CA VAL A 91 -10.94 -3.51 -10.19
C VAL A 91 -10.38 -3.84 -11.58
N GLY A 92 -9.38 -4.70 -11.67
CA GLY A 92 -8.72 -5.11 -12.91
C GLY A 92 -9.46 -6.23 -13.66
N ASP A 93 -10.19 -7.08 -12.96
CA ASP A 93 -10.90 -8.25 -13.49
C ASP A 93 -12.30 -7.95 -14.08
N VAL A 94 -12.67 -6.67 -14.21
CA VAL A 94 -13.96 -6.19 -14.75
C VAL A 94 -13.78 -5.31 -15.99
#